data_AF-A0AAW7MHU9-F1
#
_entry.id   AF-A0AAW7MHU9-F1
#
_cell.length_a   1.000
_cell.length_b   1.000
_cell.length_c   1.000
_cell.angle_alpha   90.00
_cell.angle_beta   90.00
_cell.angle_gamma   90.00
#
_symmetry.space_group_name_H-M   'P 1'
#
loop_
_entity.id
_entity.type
_entity.pdbx_description
1 polymer ?
#
loop_
_entity_poly.entity_id
_entity_poly.type
_entity_poly.pdbx_seq_one_letter_code
_entity_poly.pdbx_strand_id
1 'polypeptide(L)'
;MKRTSFSAPSPIVPVAPAETRTERRSPRRRRRCVSISASGVARTEWRRSDRRGCCSGLDKTKPISLAGAVVNRGFESIIDRLAREFWRAAHVREQQHAQMLARSLAEVRAVDQALRAMEAAPVADAAARERTHVAWRQAEAAAQGAQAKLEVARLERLLADGLARDLRIAPADLRANTTPPVLDTRHLPKILPKPEWEAFAPEKPGRLALAMPGASGRYEQAVAKARGEFVHAEREHEASKIRRAQGSMILQIAQQKATEAARAESARHNAAVADFEGALLRGEAAAITGYARIVLSRSPYPEAFSQTLAAHYVENHKLLAIGYDVPTLDAAVPVAFDYHYHAAQGRVEGVPASDAVRAKVYANALRQLVLRSLHELFSADPLRQVNAIVFNAYASDGDTRVCLASVHAARADFAALTLAEGDPAEHLAALGARVSACPEALEAVAPVAGVDMTKVVTDADVAVDRRFNLMTLTDKDFTQVMFHLLRSHGFEGPPLLPGEQAGMLTCRAWDPHPIFGGDVVVHVYRDMHHGARLEIAAARTMLAEMQKIGAARGMLITTGAFDDGVEEFARDRRIELLAGHHLVFLLKENAGVDASVVVPEALAPAAVPL
;
A
#
# COMPACT_ATOMS: atom_id res chain seq x y z
N MET A 1 33.96 20.87 65.64
CA MET A 1 35.32 20.25 65.74
C MET A 1 35.18 18.81 66.24
N LYS A 2 36.10 17.90 65.88
CA LYS A 2 36.50 16.60 66.54
C LYS A 2 35.38 15.72 67.19
N ARG A 3 35.07 14.51 66.67
CA ARG A 3 35.70 13.16 66.92
C ARG A 3 35.29 12.55 68.29
N THR A 4 35.12 11.24 68.57
CA THR A 4 35.31 9.90 67.90
C THR A 4 34.55 8.81 68.74
N SER A 5 34.41 7.49 68.48
CA SER A 5 34.81 6.51 67.42
C SER A 5 34.16 5.11 67.63
N PHE A 6 33.87 4.38 66.53
CA PHE A 6 33.98 2.90 66.30
C PHE A 6 33.42 1.82 67.27
N SER A 7 32.73 0.81 66.70
CA SER A 7 33.26 -0.58 66.56
C SER A 7 32.44 -1.46 65.57
N ALA A 8 33.02 -2.58 65.11
CA ALA A 8 32.46 -3.64 64.23
C ALA A 8 33.17 -5.01 64.56
N PRO A 9 32.94 -6.21 63.96
CA PRO A 9 32.75 -6.51 62.53
C PRO A 9 31.77 -7.67 62.17
N SER A 10 31.79 -8.15 60.91
CA SER A 10 31.15 -9.38 60.37
C SER A 10 32.17 -10.58 60.38
N PRO A 11 32.09 -11.74 59.63
CA PRO A 11 31.61 -11.96 58.23
C PRO A 11 31.04 -13.38 57.86
N ILE A 12 30.95 -13.67 56.54
CA ILE A 12 30.97 -14.99 55.82
C ILE A 12 29.62 -15.64 55.37
N VAL A 13 29.69 -16.18 54.14
CA VAL A 13 28.74 -16.88 53.22
C VAL A 13 29.64 -17.66 52.21
N PRO A 14 29.20 -18.58 51.29
CA PRO A 14 27.87 -18.88 50.73
C PRO A 14 27.57 -20.42 50.56
N VAL A 15 26.81 -20.79 49.50
CA VAL A 15 26.70 -22.07 48.73
C VAL A 15 25.29 -22.69 48.66
N ALA A 16 24.90 -23.08 47.44
CA ALA A 16 23.78 -23.95 47.10
C ALA A 16 24.19 -24.89 45.93
N PRO A 17 23.55 -26.06 45.75
CA PRO A 17 23.62 -26.82 44.49
C PRO A 17 22.24 -27.12 43.86
N ALA A 18 22.27 -27.58 42.61
CA ALA A 18 21.15 -28.21 41.90
C ALA A 18 21.00 -29.70 42.33
N GLU A 19 20.15 -30.60 41.80
CA GLU A 19 19.81 -30.91 40.40
C GLU A 19 18.54 -31.78 40.24
N THR A 20 17.73 -31.53 39.19
CA THR A 20 16.83 -32.51 38.51
C THR A 20 15.71 -33.16 39.38
N ARG A 21 14.77 -34.00 38.88
CA ARG A 21 14.52 -34.55 37.54
C ARG A 21 13.00 -34.71 37.28
N THR A 22 12.65 -34.80 36.00
CA THR A 22 11.33 -35.13 35.41
C THR A 22 10.42 -36.13 36.15
N GLU A 23 9.10 -35.93 36.05
CA GLU A 23 8.25 -36.94 35.39
C GLU A 23 6.96 -36.39 34.74
N ARG A 24 6.31 -37.19 33.88
CA ARG A 24 5.10 -36.85 33.12
C ARG A 24 3.88 -37.56 33.74
N ARG A 25 2.69 -36.92 33.76
CA ARG A 25 1.37 -37.57 33.51
C ARG A 25 0.18 -36.59 33.50
N SER A 26 -0.35 -36.33 32.31
CA SER A 26 -1.80 -36.26 32.07
C SER A 26 -2.31 -37.67 31.69
N PRO A 27 -3.62 -37.97 31.49
CA PRO A 27 -4.78 -37.08 31.37
C PRO A 27 -6.10 -37.60 32.03
N ARG A 28 -7.24 -37.02 31.63
CA ARG A 28 -8.65 -37.50 31.65
C ARG A 28 -9.60 -37.01 32.76
N ARG A 29 -10.47 -36.07 32.35
CA ARG A 29 -11.95 -36.08 32.41
C ARG A 29 -12.62 -36.98 33.48
N ARG A 30 -13.52 -36.38 34.27
CA ARG A 30 -14.88 -36.91 34.49
C ARG A 30 -15.93 -35.79 34.50
N ARG A 31 -17.14 -36.10 34.02
CA ARG A 31 -18.33 -35.23 34.04
C ARG A 31 -19.09 -35.42 35.36
N ARG A 32 -19.86 -34.42 35.79
CA ARG A 32 -21.24 -34.61 36.28
C ARG A 32 -22.12 -33.46 35.80
N CYS A 33 -23.40 -33.76 35.59
CA CYS A 33 -24.46 -32.82 35.22
C CYS A 33 -25.55 -32.83 36.33
N VAL A 34 -26.73 -32.25 36.03
CA VAL A 34 -27.99 -32.16 36.80
C VAL A 34 -28.24 -30.75 37.35
N SER A 35 -29.40 -30.08 37.17
CA SER A 35 -30.39 -29.88 36.07
C SER A 35 -31.70 -29.30 36.67
N ILE A 36 -32.78 -29.15 35.87
CA ILE A 36 -34.14 -28.60 36.17
C ILE A 36 -34.19 -27.09 35.83
N SER A 37 -34.77 -26.59 34.71
CA SER A 37 -36.12 -26.70 34.09
C SER A 37 -37.17 -25.76 34.73
N ALA A 38 -38.26 -25.30 34.07
CA ALA A 38 -38.83 -25.60 32.74
C ALA A 38 -39.51 -24.33 32.13
N SER A 39 -39.52 -24.13 30.80
CA SER A 39 -40.64 -24.31 29.85
C SER A 39 -41.78 -23.25 29.85
N GLY A 40 -42.31 -22.94 28.65
CA GLY A 40 -43.46 -22.04 28.46
C GLY A 40 -43.68 -21.67 26.99
N VAL A 41 -44.69 -22.26 26.34
CA VAL A 41 -45.08 -21.99 24.94
C VAL A 41 -46.58 -21.71 24.89
N ALA A 42 -46.99 -20.64 24.21
CA ALA A 42 -48.38 -20.37 23.87
C ALA A 42 -48.50 -19.58 22.55
N ARG A 43 -49.50 -19.92 21.72
CA ARG A 43 -49.77 -19.30 20.42
C ARG A 43 -51.23 -19.54 20.05
N THR A 44 -52.10 -18.52 20.10
CA THR A 44 -53.33 -18.46 19.29
C THR A 44 -54.00 -17.09 19.29
N GLU A 45 -54.77 -16.91 18.22
CA GLU A 45 -55.66 -15.82 17.80
C GLU A 45 -56.59 -15.21 18.86
N TRP A 46 -57.03 -13.96 18.64
CA TRP A 46 -58.42 -13.54 18.87
C TRP A 46 -58.90 -12.52 17.81
N ARG A 47 -60.19 -12.19 17.83
CA ARG A 47 -61.00 -11.79 16.66
C ARG A 47 -61.08 -10.28 16.34
N ARG A 48 -61.48 -9.99 15.08
CA ARG A 48 -62.09 -8.72 14.63
C ARG A 48 -63.27 -8.27 15.51
N SER A 49 -63.41 -6.96 15.71
CA SER A 49 -64.71 -6.27 15.83
C SER A 49 -64.62 -4.87 15.18
N ASP A 50 -65.72 -4.12 15.08
CA ASP A 50 -66.00 -3.29 13.89
C ASP A 50 -66.52 -1.85 14.15
N ARG A 51 -65.98 -0.87 13.40
CA ARG A 51 -66.50 0.50 13.06
C ARG A 51 -66.62 1.65 14.08
N ARG A 52 -66.48 2.85 13.48
CA ARG A 52 -66.84 4.24 13.89
C ARG A 52 -65.80 4.99 14.77
N GLY A 53 -65.34 6.19 14.42
CA GLY A 53 -65.45 6.90 13.12
C GLY A 53 -65.16 8.42 13.17
N CYS A 54 -64.59 8.96 12.08
CA CYS A 54 -64.24 10.38 11.84
C CYS A 54 -63.08 10.93 12.73
N CYS A 55 -62.30 11.96 12.36
CA CYS A 55 -62.39 12.94 11.25
C CYS A 55 -61.08 13.03 10.40
N SER A 56 -61.11 13.90 9.38
CA SER A 56 -60.01 14.60 8.66
C SER A 56 -58.56 14.48 9.18
N GLY A 57 -57.52 14.46 8.33
CA GLY A 57 -57.50 14.51 6.85
C GLY A 57 -56.15 15.01 6.30
N LEU A 58 -55.81 14.61 5.06
CA LEU A 58 -54.73 15.14 4.19
C LEU A 58 -53.37 15.52 4.85
N ASP A 59 -52.43 14.60 4.81
CA ASP A 59 -51.05 14.92 4.41
C ASP A 59 -50.49 13.80 3.50
N LYS A 60 -49.53 14.12 2.62
CA LYS A 60 -48.94 13.22 1.62
C LYS A 60 -47.41 13.14 1.74
N THR A 61 -46.93 12.47 2.77
CA THR A 61 -45.52 12.11 2.89
C THR A 61 -45.15 11.04 1.86
N LYS A 62 -44.40 11.43 0.81
CA LYS A 62 -43.69 10.47 -0.04
C LYS A 62 -42.56 9.81 0.77
N PRO A 63 -42.30 8.50 0.62
CA PRO A 63 -41.10 7.90 1.19
C PRO A 63 -39.85 8.48 0.51
N ILE A 64 -38.86 8.85 1.32
CA ILE A 64 -37.56 9.35 0.84
C ILE A 64 -36.76 8.19 0.23
N SER A 65 -36.05 8.48 -0.86
CA SER A 65 -35.41 7.47 -1.72
C SER A 65 -34.20 6.79 -1.08
N LEU A 66 -34.22 5.45 -1.02
CA LEU A 66 -33.04 4.63 -0.64
C LEU A 66 -31.80 4.85 -1.54
N ALA A 67 -31.98 5.40 -2.75
CA ALA A 67 -30.92 5.62 -3.72
C ALA A 67 -29.73 6.45 -3.17
N GLY A 68 -29.99 7.43 -2.30
CA GLY A 68 -28.93 8.28 -1.75
C GLY A 68 -27.94 7.53 -0.85
N ALA A 69 -28.38 6.50 -0.14
CA ALA A 69 -27.56 5.78 0.84
C ALA A 69 -26.47 4.89 0.21
N VAL A 70 -26.66 4.46 -1.05
CA VAL A 70 -25.69 3.60 -1.76
C VAL A 70 -24.59 4.44 -2.42
N VAL A 71 -24.95 5.60 -2.97
CA VAL A 71 -23.98 6.55 -3.58
C VAL A 71 -23.02 7.10 -2.51
N ASN A 72 -23.53 7.40 -1.30
CA ASN A 72 -22.75 8.06 -0.25
C ASN A 72 -21.48 7.28 0.15
N ARG A 73 -21.53 5.94 0.28
CA ARG A 73 -20.37 5.14 0.70
C ARG A 73 -19.23 5.17 -0.32
N GLY A 74 -19.58 5.10 -1.62
CA GLY A 74 -18.59 5.20 -2.69
C GLY A 74 -17.91 6.56 -2.67
N PHE A 75 -18.70 7.62 -2.48
CA PHE A 75 -18.21 8.99 -2.40
C PHE A 75 -17.33 9.26 -1.17
N GLU A 76 -17.75 8.85 0.04
CA GLU A 76 -16.94 8.96 1.27
C GLU A 76 -15.58 8.29 1.09
N SER A 77 -15.53 7.09 0.49
CA SER A 77 -14.27 6.38 0.22
C SER A 77 -13.33 7.11 -0.77
N ILE A 78 -13.87 7.92 -1.69
CA ILE A 78 -13.10 8.75 -2.64
C ILE A 78 -12.54 9.98 -1.92
N ILE A 79 -13.32 10.63 -1.06
CA ILE A 79 -12.84 11.75 -0.23
C ILE A 79 -11.75 11.27 0.75
N ASP A 80 -11.94 10.11 1.37
CA ASP A 80 -10.92 9.49 2.23
C ASP A 80 -9.66 9.14 1.44
N ARG A 81 -9.81 8.62 0.21
CA ARG A 81 -8.68 8.35 -0.69
C ARG A 81 -7.94 9.64 -1.03
N LEU A 82 -8.64 10.69 -1.46
CA LEU A 82 -8.06 11.99 -1.78
C LEU A 82 -7.35 12.61 -0.58
N ALA A 83 -7.97 12.64 0.61
CA ALA A 83 -7.35 13.15 1.83
C ALA A 83 -6.04 12.41 2.15
N ARG A 84 -6.03 11.08 2.07
CA ARG A 84 -4.83 10.25 2.27
C ARG A 84 -3.77 10.41 1.16
N GLU A 85 -4.18 10.63 -0.09
CA GLU A 85 -3.26 10.90 -1.21
C GLU A 85 -2.63 12.29 -1.09
N PHE A 86 -3.39 13.33 -0.70
CA PHE A 86 -2.85 14.65 -0.39
C PHE A 86 -1.95 14.63 0.85
N TRP A 87 -2.29 13.83 1.87
CA TRP A 87 -1.45 13.63 3.04
C TRP A 87 -0.11 12.99 2.67
N ARG A 88 -0.13 11.83 1.99
CA ARG A 88 1.08 11.16 1.51
C ARG A 88 1.92 12.07 0.62
N ALA A 89 1.29 12.83 -0.29
CA ALA A 89 2.00 13.78 -1.15
C ALA A 89 2.54 15.01 -0.38
N ALA A 90 1.88 15.48 0.67
CA ALA A 90 2.38 16.56 1.53
C ALA A 90 3.55 16.05 2.40
N HIS A 91 3.39 14.91 3.05
CA HIS A 91 4.37 14.32 3.95
C HIS A 91 5.66 13.93 3.22
N VAL A 92 5.57 13.31 2.03
CA VAL A 92 6.75 13.00 1.20
C VAL A 92 7.47 14.28 0.73
N ARG A 93 6.74 15.33 0.36
CA ARG A 93 7.36 16.63 0.01
C ARG A 93 8.02 17.29 1.22
N GLU A 94 7.41 17.21 2.40
CA GLU A 94 7.96 17.81 3.62
C GLU A 94 9.16 17.02 4.18
N GLN A 95 9.18 15.69 4.07
CA GLN A 95 10.37 14.87 4.31
C GLN A 95 11.51 15.24 3.33
N GLN A 96 11.22 15.37 2.03
CA GLN A 96 12.21 15.80 1.03
C GLN A 96 12.74 17.22 1.31
N HIS A 97 11.87 18.13 1.70
CA HIS A 97 12.21 19.51 2.07
C HIS A 97 13.07 19.55 3.34
N ALA A 98 12.66 18.85 4.41
CA ALA A 98 13.44 18.74 5.65
C ALA A 98 14.82 18.10 5.43
N GLN A 99 14.91 17.03 4.62
CA GLN A 99 16.18 16.41 4.24
C GLN A 99 17.07 17.37 3.41
N MET A 100 16.47 18.20 2.54
CA MET A 100 17.21 19.21 1.77
C MET A 100 17.73 20.33 2.67
N LEU A 101 16.92 20.84 3.60
CA LEU A 101 17.33 21.81 4.61
C LEU A 101 18.45 21.25 5.50
N ALA A 102 18.30 20.02 6.02
CA ALA A 102 19.31 19.35 6.84
C ALA A 102 20.64 19.17 6.09
N ARG A 103 20.60 18.78 4.80
CA ARG A 103 21.80 18.70 3.95
C ARG A 103 22.41 20.06 3.61
N SER A 104 21.64 21.15 3.72
CA SER A 104 22.13 22.52 3.50
C SER A 104 22.88 23.10 4.70
N LEU A 105 22.73 22.52 5.90
CA LEU A 105 23.46 22.94 7.11
C LEU A 105 24.99 22.91 6.88
N ALA A 106 25.72 23.82 7.50
CA ALA A 106 27.17 23.92 7.34
C ALA A 106 27.88 22.76 8.07
N GLU A 107 27.33 22.39 9.22
CA GLU A 107 27.79 21.36 10.14
C GLU A 107 27.66 19.96 9.51
N VAL A 108 26.50 19.67 8.90
CA VAL A 108 26.28 18.42 8.14
C VAL A 108 27.26 18.31 6.98
N ARG A 109 27.51 19.40 6.24
CA ARG A 109 28.52 19.44 5.16
C ARG A 109 29.95 19.40 5.68
N ALA A 110 30.20 19.70 6.95
CA ALA A 110 31.50 19.54 7.58
C ALA A 110 31.80 18.08 7.95
N VAL A 111 30.79 17.23 8.20
CA VAL A 111 30.97 15.78 8.40
C VAL A 111 31.60 15.14 7.17
N ASP A 112 31.08 15.43 5.97
CA ASP A 112 31.63 14.92 4.70
C ASP A 112 33.08 15.36 4.47
N GLN A 113 33.42 16.59 4.88
CA GLN A 113 34.78 17.13 4.74
C GLN A 113 35.74 16.49 5.74
N ALA A 114 35.32 16.32 6.99
CA ALA A 114 36.12 15.68 8.03
C ALA A 114 36.30 14.17 7.78
N LEU A 115 35.28 13.49 7.24
CA LEU A 115 35.38 12.10 6.80
C LEU A 115 36.45 11.93 5.72
N ARG A 116 36.39 12.75 4.65
CA ARG A 116 37.42 12.74 3.59
C ARG A 116 38.82 13.09 4.11
N ALA A 117 38.93 13.98 5.09
CA ALA A 117 40.20 14.30 5.74
C ALA A 117 40.76 13.12 6.55
N MET A 118 39.90 12.32 7.18
CA MET A 118 40.27 11.07 7.88
C MET A 118 40.66 9.96 6.89
N GLU A 119 39.94 9.81 5.79
CA GLU A 119 40.26 8.86 4.71
C GLU A 119 41.61 9.19 4.04
N ALA A 120 41.91 10.49 3.86
CA ALA A 120 43.18 10.97 3.31
C ALA A 120 44.35 10.96 4.31
N ALA A 121 44.13 10.62 5.58
CA ALA A 121 45.17 10.68 6.62
C ALA A 121 46.25 9.59 6.41
N PRO A 122 47.53 9.97 6.21
CA PRO A 122 48.57 9.07 5.73
C PRO A 122 48.82 7.90 6.70
N VAL A 123 48.96 6.70 6.13
CA VAL A 123 48.91 5.44 6.89
C VAL A 123 49.94 5.35 8.02
N ALA A 124 51.11 5.97 7.83
CA ALA A 124 52.21 5.97 8.78
C ALA A 124 52.10 7.01 9.91
N ASP A 125 51.23 8.02 9.81
CA ASP A 125 51.06 9.04 10.86
C ASP A 125 49.82 8.74 11.72
N ALA A 126 50.04 7.98 12.79
CA ALA A 126 49.02 7.68 13.79
C ALA A 126 48.47 8.96 14.48
N ALA A 127 49.27 10.02 14.62
CA ALA A 127 48.86 11.25 15.28
C ALA A 127 48.00 12.13 14.35
N ALA A 128 48.23 12.15 13.03
CA ALA A 128 47.31 12.74 12.06
C ALA A 128 45.98 11.98 12.00
N ARG A 129 46.04 10.65 12.03
CA ARG A 129 44.85 9.78 12.02
C ARG A 129 43.97 9.98 13.25
N GLU A 130 44.54 10.02 14.46
CA GLU A 130 43.74 10.30 15.66
C GLU A 130 43.13 11.71 15.62
N ARG A 131 43.91 12.74 15.23
CA ARG A 131 43.39 14.12 15.09
C ARG A 131 42.23 14.23 14.10
N THR A 132 42.30 13.52 12.96
CA THR A 132 41.25 13.54 11.94
C THR A 132 40.02 12.71 12.35
N HIS A 133 40.20 11.59 13.03
CA HIS A 133 39.10 10.84 13.65
C HIS A 133 38.36 11.66 14.70
N VAL A 134 39.08 12.31 15.63
CA VAL A 134 38.49 13.22 16.63
C VAL A 134 37.76 14.38 15.96
N ALA A 135 38.33 14.99 14.92
CA ALA A 135 37.67 16.07 14.17
C ALA A 135 36.39 15.60 13.45
N TRP A 136 36.38 14.40 12.86
CA TRP A 136 35.18 13.81 12.26
C TRP A 136 34.09 13.53 13.31
N ARG A 137 34.45 13.00 14.48
CA ARG A 137 33.51 12.80 15.60
C ARG A 137 32.97 14.11 16.18
N GLN A 138 33.78 15.18 16.19
CA GLN A 138 33.32 16.51 16.57
C GLN A 138 32.38 17.13 15.53
N ALA A 139 32.62 16.89 14.24
CA ALA A 139 31.70 17.29 13.17
C ALA A 139 30.39 16.51 13.21
N GLU A 140 30.43 15.19 13.47
CA GLU A 140 29.26 14.33 13.68
C GLU A 140 28.38 14.87 14.82
N ALA A 141 28.98 15.22 15.96
CA ALA A 141 28.29 15.85 17.08
C ALA A 141 27.69 17.23 16.71
N ALA A 142 28.45 18.11 16.05
CA ALA A 142 27.95 19.42 15.62
C ALA A 142 26.77 19.29 14.65
N ALA A 143 26.81 18.32 13.73
CA ALA A 143 25.74 18.03 12.79
C ALA A 143 24.45 17.54 13.48
N GLN A 144 24.56 16.66 14.47
CA GLN A 144 23.40 16.19 15.26
C GLN A 144 22.74 17.35 16.03
N GLY A 145 23.53 18.22 16.67
CA GLY A 145 23.02 19.43 17.32
C GLY A 145 22.35 20.41 16.34
N ALA A 146 22.95 20.64 15.17
CA ALA A 146 22.37 21.49 14.13
C ALA A 146 21.05 20.93 13.57
N GLN A 147 20.93 19.61 13.43
CA GLN A 147 19.69 18.94 13.02
C GLN A 147 18.59 19.06 14.08
N ALA A 148 18.89 18.77 15.35
CA ALA A 148 17.92 18.94 16.45
C ALA A 148 17.42 20.39 16.57
N LYS A 149 18.32 21.36 16.40
CA LYS A 149 17.97 22.80 16.38
C LYS A 149 17.12 23.19 15.16
N LEU A 150 17.34 22.59 14.00
CA LEU A 150 16.49 22.78 12.81
C LEU A 150 15.07 22.22 13.02
N GLU A 151 14.93 21.10 13.72
CA GLU A 151 13.62 20.53 14.07
C GLU A 151 12.85 21.43 15.04
N VAL A 152 13.50 21.93 16.10
CA VAL A 152 12.93 22.94 17.01
C VAL A 152 12.51 24.19 16.24
N ALA A 153 13.38 24.72 15.38
CA ALA A 153 13.07 25.92 14.58
C ALA A 153 11.89 25.73 13.61
N ARG A 154 11.60 24.49 13.16
CA ARG A 154 10.40 24.17 12.36
C ARG A 154 9.13 24.11 13.22
N LEU A 155 9.22 23.64 14.47
CA LEU A 155 8.12 23.68 15.43
C LEU A 155 7.74 25.12 15.82
N GLU A 156 8.75 25.99 15.99
CA GLU A 156 8.56 27.40 16.32
C GLU A 156 8.05 28.27 15.16
N ARG A 157 7.98 27.72 13.94
CA ARG A 157 7.53 28.41 12.72
C ARG A 157 6.24 27.89 12.11
N LEU A 158 5.59 26.89 12.72
CA LEU A 158 4.42 26.20 12.16
C LEU A 158 3.36 27.17 11.61
N LEU A 159 3.01 28.23 12.33
CA LEU A 159 2.02 29.23 11.90
C LEU A 159 2.54 30.08 10.73
N ALA A 160 3.77 30.61 10.83
CA ALA A 160 4.37 31.46 9.79
C ALA A 160 4.51 30.74 8.44
N ASP A 161 4.98 29.49 8.47
CA ASP A 161 5.10 28.64 7.27
C ASP A 161 3.73 28.16 6.76
N GLY A 162 2.68 28.23 7.60
CA GLY A 162 1.28 28.08 7.23
C GLY A 162 0.72 29.29 6.48
N LEU A 163 0.91 30.50 7.03
CA LEU A 163 0.46 31.78 6.49
C LEU A 163 1.12 32.12 5.13
N ALA A 164 2.36 31.70 4.92
CA ALA A 164 3.10 31.92 3.68
C ALA A 164 2.67 31.01 2.51
N ARG A 165 1.73 30.08 2.72
CA ARG A 165 1.36 29.03 1.76
C ARG A 165 0.15 29.43 0.92
N ASP A 166 0.16 29.08 -0.37
CA ASP A 166 -1.06 29.09 -1.17
C ASP A 166 -2.02 27.97 -0.73
N LEU A 167 -3.09 28.37 -0.04
CA LEU A 167 -4.12 27.49 0.50
C LEU A 167 -5.19 27.12 -0.53
N ARG A 168 -5.15 27.68 -1.74
CA ARG A 168 -6.13 27.37 -2.77
C ARG A 168 -5.98 25.91 -3.22
N ILE A 169 -7.10 25.21 -3.14
CA ILE A 169 -7.30 23.91 -3.77
C ILE A 169 -8.41 24.17 -4.78
N ALA A 170 -8.08 24.36 -6.06
CA ALA A 170 -9.13 24.39 -7.07
C ALA A 170 -9.69 22.96 -7.14
N PRO A 171 -11.01 22.73 -7.07
CA PRO A 171 -11.54 21.38 -7.17
C PRO A 171 -11.18 20.67 -8.49
N ALA A 172 -10.90 21.44 -9.54
CA ALA A 172 -10.32 20.96 -10.79
C ALA A 172 -8.94 20.26 -10.60
N ASP A 173 -8.14 20.64 -9.60
CA ASP A 173 -6.85 20.00 -9.26
C ASP A 173 -7.05 18.60 -8.64
N LEU A 174 -8.25 18.28 -8.15
CA LEU A 174 -8.61 16.98 -7.61
C LEU A 174 -8.87 15.94 -8.72
N ARG A 175 -8.93 16.36 -9.99
CA ARG A 175 -9.30 15.53 -11.14
C ARG A 175 -8.10 14.70 -11.62
N ALA A 176 -8.36 13.44 -11.95
CA ALA A 176 -7.36 12.49 -12.42
C ALA A 176 -6.90 12.82 -13.85
N ASN A 177 -5.61 13.15 -14.00
CA ASN A 177 -4.93 13.29 -15.28
C ASN A 177 -4.38 11.93 -15.73
N THR A 178 -5.06 11.27 -16.67
CA THR A 178 -4.66 9.95 -17.17
C THR A 178 -3.57 10.04 -18.25
N THR A 179 -2.30 9.90 -17.85
CA THR A 179 -1.25 9.51 -18.81
C THR A 179 -1.39 8.01 -19.07
N PRO A 180 -1.53 7.55 -20.33
CA PRO A 180 -1.61 6.11 -20.62
C PRO A 180 -0.29 5.41 -20.29
N PRO A 181 -0.31 4.15 -19.81
CA PRO A 181 0.90 3.40 -19.48
C PRO A 181 1.78 3.21 -20.73
N VAL A 182 3.08 3.47 -20.59
CA VAL A 182 4.06 3.30 -21.68
C VAL A 182 4.28 1.81 -21.96
N LEU A 183 4.35 1.45 -23.24
CA LEU A 183 4.61 0.08 -23.70
C LEU A 183 6.07 -0.32 -23.46
N ASP A 184 6.36 -1.00 -22.35
CA ASP A 184 7.72 -1.50 -22.07
C ASP A 184 8.03 -2.78 -22.87
N THR A 185 8.79 -2.64 -23.95
CA THR A 185 9.19 -3.76 -24.80
C THR A 185 10.46 -4.47 -24.35
N ARG A 186 11.11 -4.07 -23.23
CA ARG A 186 12.43 -4.58 -22.81
C ARG A 186 12.42 -6.06 -22.43
N HIS A 187 11.27 -6.56 -21.98
CA HIS A 187 11.08 -7.91 -21.45
C HIS A 187 10.52 -8.91 -22.48
N LEU A 188 10.36 -8.50 -23.74
CA LEU A 188 9.82 -9.36 -24.80
C LEU A 188 10.88 -10.38 -25.30
N PRO A 189 10.49 -11.63 -25.62
CA PRO A 189 11.43 -12.69 -26.05
C PRO A 189 12.30 -12.25 -27.22
N LYS A 190 13.62 -12.38 -27.08
CA LYS A 190 14.56 -11.95 -28.13
C LYS A 190 14.43 -12.85 -29.36
N ILE A 191 14.42 -12.24 -30.54
CA ILE A 191 14.66 -12.96 -31.80
C ILE A 191 16.13 -13.42 -31.77
N LEU A 192 16.34 -14.72 -31.95
CA LEU A 192 17.69 -15.30 -32.06
C LEU A 192 18.33 -14.86 -33.38
N PRO A 193 19.67 -14.75 -33.48
CA PRO A 193 20.32 -14.49 -34.75
C PRO A 193 19.94 -15.56 -35.78
N LYS A 194 19.83 -15.17 -37.05
CA LYS A 194 19.67 -16.15 -38.14
C LYS A 194 20.95 -17.00 -38.18
N PRO A 195 20.86 -18.35 -38.22
CA PRO A 195 22.02 -19.19 -38.43
C PRO A 195 22.50 -19.06 -39.89
N GLU A 196 23.82 -19.04 -40.06
CA GLU A 196 24.48 -19.20 -41.35
C GLU A 196 25.28 -20.51 -41.31
N TRP A 197 25.28 -21.26 -42.41
CA TRP A 197 25.83 -22.63 -42.46
C TRP A 197 27.33 -22.67 -42.13
N GLU A 198 28.04 -21.60 -42.46
CA GLU A 198 29.46 -21.36 -42.21
C GLU A 198 29.84 -21.46 -40.72
N ALA A 199 28.90 -21.18 -39.80
CA ALA A 199 29.12 -21.30 -38.36
C ALA A 199 29.00 -22.75 -37.82
N PHE A 200 28.44 -23.67 -38.63
CA PHE A 200 28.21 -25.08 -38.27
C PHE A 200 29.08 -26.04 -39.10
N ALA A 201 29.54 -25.61 -40.28
CA ALA A 201 30.30 -26.43 -41.21
C ALA A 201 31.63 -26.92 -40.59
N PRO A 202 31.87 -28.25 -40.48
CA PRO A 202 33.12 -28.76 -39.93
C PRO A 202 34.30 -28.49 -40.87
N GLU A 203 35.47 -28.23 -40.29
CA GLU A 203 36.71 -28.00 -41.04
C GLU A 203 37.00 -29.15 -42.01
N LYS A 204 37.34 -28.79 -43.26
CA LYS A 204 37.65 -29.78 -44.31
C LYS A 204 39.00 -30.42 -44.01
N PRO A 205 39.08 -31.75 -43.76
CA PRO A 205 40.34 -32.40 -43.44
C PRO A 205 41.33 -32.28 -44.61
N GLY A 206 42.58 -31.91 -44.30
CA GLY A 206 43.64 -31.79 -45.31
C GLY A 206 43.90 -33.11 -46.03
N ARG A 207 44.41 -33.03 -47.27
CA ARG A 207 44.56 -34.20 -48.17
C ARG A 207 45.36 -35.38 -47.58
N LEU A 208 46.30 -35.10 -46.68
CA LEU A 208 47.07 -36.12 -45.94
C LEU A 208 46.25 -36.78 -44.80
N ALA A 209 45.39 -36.03 -44.12
CA ALA A 209 44.55 -36.56 -43.04
C ALA A 209 43.41 -37.45 -43.57
N LEU A 210 42.89 -37.15 -44.77
CA LEU A 210 41.84 -37.94 -45.41
C LEU A 210 42.30 -39.35 -45.84
N ALA A 211 43.62 -39.59 -45.94
CA ALA A 211 44.20 -40.90 -46.24
C ALA A 211 44.20 -41.88 -45.03
N MET A 212 43.86 -41.41 -43.83
CA MET A 212 43.75 -42.28 -42.65
C MET A 212 42.48 -43.18 -42.74
N PRO A 213 42.55 -44.47 -42.38
CA PRO A 213 41.38 -45.34 -42.33
C PRO A 213 40.21 -44.72 -41.55
N GLY A 214 39.02 -44.78 -42.13
CA GLY A 214 37.80 -44.21 -41.55
C GLY A 214 37.79 -42.68 -41.39
N ALA A 215 38.69 -41.93 -42.06
CA ALA A 215 38.65 -40.46 -42.01
C ALA A 215 37.44 -39.87 -42.75
N SER A 216 37.13 -40.36 -43.97
CA SER A 216 35.98 -39.86 -44.75
C SER A 216 34.66 -40.07 -44.01
N GLY A 217 34.38 -41.30 -43.55
CA GLY A 217 33.16 -41.60 -42.79
C GLY A 217 33.00 -40.78 -41.50
N ARG A 218 34.09 -40.43 -40.80
CA ARG A 218 34.04 -39.52 -39.64
C ARG A 218 33.73 -38.08 -40.05
N TYR A 219 34.26 -37.60 -41.17
CA TYR A 219 33.92 -36.28 -41.72
C TYR A 219 32.47 -36.24 -42.22
N GLU A 220 31.99 -37.28 -42.88
CA GLU A 220 30.60 -37.42 -43.31
C GLU A 220 29.63 -37.44 -42.12
N GLN A 221 29.96 -38.16 -41.04
CA GLN A 221 29.21 -38.13 -39.78
C GLN A 221 29.24 -36.74 -39.12
N ALA A 222 30.38 -36.04 -39.14
CA ALA A 222 30.48 -34.67 -38.63
C ALA A 222 29.62 -33.69 -39.45
N VAL A 223 29.62 -33.79 -40.78
CA VAL A 223 28.76 -32.99 -41.67
C VAL A 223 27.28 -33.32 -41.46
N ALA A 224 26.92 -34.59 -41.24
CA ALA A 224 25.55 -34.99 -40.94
C ALA A 224 25.07 -34.42 -39.58
N LYS A 225 25.91 -34.48 -38.55
CA LYS A 225 25.65 -33.87 -37.23
C LYS A 225 25.49 -32.35 -37.34
N ALA A 226 26.43 -31.67 -38.01
CA ALA A 226 26.39 -30.23 -38.24
C ALA A 226 25.13 -29.80 -39.00
N ARG A 227 24.66 -30.57 -39.99
CA ARG A 227 23.38 -30.32 -40.68
C ARG A 227 22.17 -30.47 -39.75
N GLY A 228 22.18 -31.45 -38.85
CA GLY A 228 21.15 -31.58 -37.81
C GLY A 228 21.14 -30.37 -36.86
N GLU A 229 22.31 -29.91 -36.44
CA GLU A 229 22.47 -28.75 -35.55
C GLU A 229 22.07 -27.43 -36.23
N PHE A 230 22.42 -27.24 -37.50
CA PHE A 230 21.99 -26.10 -38.30
C PHE A 230 20.47 -26.08 -38.51
N VAL A 231 19.84 -27.20 -38.91
CA VAL A 231 18.38 -27.29 -39.09
C VAL A 231 17.63 -27.12 -37.76
N HIS A 232 18.22 -27.51 -36.62
CA HIS A 232 17.66 -27.19 -35.31
C HIS A 232 17.74 -25.68 -35.01
N ALA A 233 18.87 -25.03 -35.32
CA ALA A 233 19.04 -23.60 -35.15
C ALA A 233 18.11 -22.77 -36.05
N GLU A 234 17.83 -23.21 -37.29
CA GLU A 234 16.84 -22.56 -38.17
C GLU A 234 15.43 -22.61 -37.56
N ARG A 235 15.05 -23.77 -37.00
CA ARG A 235 13.76 -23.94 -36.32
C ARG A 235 13.66 -23.05 -35.08
N GLU A 236 14.72 -22.94 -34.28
CA GLU A 236 14.73 -22.04 -33.12
C GLU A 236 14.74 -20.55 -33.51
N HIS A 237 15.36 -20.18 -34.63
CA HIS A 237 15.25 -18.82 -35.18
C HIS A 237 13.80 -18.47 -35.53
N GLU A 238 13.11 -19.33 -36.30
CA GLU A 238 11.70 -19.12 -36.64
C GLU A 238 10.78 -19.16 -35.41
N ALA A 239 10.98 -20.12 -34.49
CA ALA A 239 10.27 -20.16 -33.22
C ALA A 239 10.49 -18.89 -32.39
N SER A 240 11.70 -18.30 -32.39
CA SER A 240 11.96 -17.05 -31.69
C SER A 240 11.21 -15.84 -32.28
N LYS A 241 11.03 -15.80 -33.61
CA LYS A 241 10.20 -14.77 -34.30
C LYS A 241 8.73 -14.92 -33.93
N ILE A 242 8.24 -16.16 -33.90
CA ILE A 242 6.88 -16.53 -33.51
C ILE A 242 6.61 -16.11 -32.05
N ARG A 243 7.48 -16.52 -31.12
CA ARG A 243 7.46 -16.12 -29.69
C ARG A 243 7.48 -14.60 -29.51
N ARG A 244 8.37 -13.88 -30.22
CA ARG A 244 8.46 -12.41 -30.18
C ARG A 244 7.16 -11.73 -30.61
N ALA A 245 6.45 -12.28 -31.60
CA ALA A 245 5.21 -11.73 -32.11
C ALA A 245 4.03 -11.94 -31.13
N GLN A 246 3.89 -13.14 -30.57
CA GLN A 246 2.82 -13.44 -29.60
C GLN A 246 3.00 -12.67 -28.29
N GLY A 247 4.22 -12.60 -27.74
CA GLY A 247 4.50 -11.76 -26.57
C GLY A 247 4.15 -10.29 -26.83
N SER A 248 4.41 -9.79 -28.05
CA SER A 248 4.01 -8.43 -28.45
C SER A 248 2.49 -8.24 -28.47
N MET A 249 1.74 -9.24 -28.92
CA MET A 249 0.27 -9.18 -29.00
C MET A 249 -0.38 -9.28 -27.61
N ILE A 250 0.13 -10.16 -26.74
CA ILE A 250 -0.29 -10.25 -25.33
C ILE A 250 -0.04 -8.91 -24.62
N LEU A 251 1.13 -8.32 -24.80
CA LEU A 251 1.48 -7.03 -24.20
C LEU A 251 0.62 -5.87 -24.74
N GLN A 252 0.26 -5.86 -26.03
CA GLN A 252 -0.67 -4.89 -26.61
C GLN A 252 -2.09 -5.01 -26.02
N ILE A 253 -2.61 -6.24 -25.87
CA ILE A 253 -3.90 -6.48 -25.21
C ILE A 253 -3.84 -5.98 -23.76
N ALA A 254 -2.76 -6.29 -23.03
CA ALA A 254 -2.58 -5.83 -21.65
C ALA A 254 -2.51 -4.29 -21.53
N GLN A 255 -1.75 -3.61 -22.41
CA GLN A 255 -1.67 -2.15 -22.43
C GLN A 255 -3.02 -1.51 -22.78
N GLN A 256 -3.75 -2.06 -23.75
CA GLN A 256 -5.08 -1.57 -24.12
C GLN A 256 -6.06 -1.70 -22.96
N LYS A 257 -6.09 -2.85 -22.27
CA LYS A 257 -6.97 -3.07 -21.11
C LYS A 257 -6.58 -2.19 -19.91
N ALA A 258 -5.28 -2.00 -19.65
CA ALA A 258 -4.82 -1.06 -18.63
C ALA A 258 -5.23 0.39 -18.95
N THR A 259 -5.18 0.79 -20.23
CA THR A 259 -5.60 2.12 -20.69
C THR A 259 -7.13 2.31 -20.61
N GLU A 260 -7.91 1.30 -21.01
CA GLU A 260 -9.37 1.27 -20.86
C GLU A 260 -9.78 1.38 -19.38
N ALA A 261 -9.17 0.56 -18.51
CA ALA A 261 -9.43 0.55 -17.07
C ALA A 261 -9.06 1.89 -16.40
N ALA A 262 -7.86 2.42 -16.67
CA ALA A 262 -7.40 3.69 -16.12
C ALA A 262 -8.26 4.88 -16.60
N ARG A 263 -8.71 4.86 -17.86
CA ARG A 263 -9.64 5.87 -18.40
C ARG A 263 -11.03 5.75 -17.77
N ALA A 264 -11.53 4.54 -17.55
CA ALA A 264 -12.82 4.31 -16.88
C ALA A 264 -12.77 4.70 -15.39
N GLU A 265 -11.67 4.41 -14.68
CA GLU A 265 -11.48 4.89 -13.31
C GLU A 265 -11.36 6.42 -13.25
N SER A 266 -10.55 7.02 -14.12
CA SER A 266 -10.40 8.48 -14.18
C SER A 266 -11.72 9.19 -14.54
N ALA A 267 -12.55 8.59 -15.40
CA ALA A 267 -13.88 9.11 -15.72
C ALA A 267 -14.84 9.04 -14.52
N ARG A 268 -14.87 7.91 -13.78
CA ARG A 268 -15.66 7.78 -12.54
C ARG A 268 -15.18 8.76 -11.46
N HIS A 269 -13.87 8.91 -11.31
CA HIS A 269 -13.25 9.84 -10.38
C HIS A 269 -13.59 11.30 -10.71
N ASN A 270 -13.44 11.70 -11.98
CA ASN A 270 -13.72 13.06 -12.41
C ASN A 270 -15.22 13.41 -12.36
N ALA A 271 -16.11 12.43 -12.53
CA ALA A 271 -17.53 12.59 -12.25
C ALA A 271 -17.80 12.83 -10.75
N ALA A 272 -17.23 11.99 -9.86
CA ALA A 272 -17.37 12.16 -8.41
C ALA A 272 -16.81 13.50 -7.90
N VAL A 273 -15.72 14.00 -8.50
CA VAL A 273 -15.19 15.34 -8.22
C VAL A 273 -16.14 16.45 -8.70
N ALA A 274 -16.79 16.30 -9.86
CA ALA A 274 -17.79 17.27 -10.33
C ALA A 274 -19.08 17.27 -9.48
N ASP A 275 -19.53 16.10 -9.01
CA ASP A 275 -20.64 15.99 -8.06
C ASP A 275 -20.31 16.65 -6.72
N PHE A 276 -19.06 16.46 -6.24
CA PHE A 276 -18.51 17.10 -5.04
C PHE A 276 -18.40 18.62 -5.16
N GLU A 277 -17.93 19.13 -6.31
CA GLU A 277 -17.95 20.56 -6.64
C GLU A 277 -19.36 21.13 -6.51
N GLY A 278 -20.36 20.44 -7.09
CA GLY A 278 -21.76 20.82 -6.96
C GLY A 278 -22.26 20.78 -5.50
N ALA A 279 -21.89 19.75 -4.73
CA ALA A 279 -22.29 19.61 -3.34
C ALA A 279 -21.67 20.68 -2.42
N LEU A 280 -20.41 21.07 -2.66
CA LEU A 280 -19.76 22.20 -1.99
C LEU A 280 -20.42 23.53 -2.33
N LEU A 281 -20.79 23.75 -3.60
CA LEU A 281 -21.49 24.97 -4.02
C LEU A 281 -22.91 25.07 -3.48
N ARG A 282 -23.58 23.93 -3.26
CA ARG A 282 -24.89 23.85 -2.57
C ARG A 282 -24.77 23.89 -1.05
N GLY A 283 -23.58 23.70 -0.50
CA GLY A 283 -23.31 23.81 0.92
C GLY A 283 -23.60 22.55 1.76
N GLU A 284 -23.60 21.38 1.13
CA GLU A 284 -24.01 20.11 1.75
C GLU A 284 -23.03 19.66 2.84
N ALA A 285 -23.59 19.22 3.98
CA ALA A 285 -22.80 18.93 5.17
C ALA A 285 -21.74 17.83 5.00
N ALA A 286 -22.02 16.78 4.22
CA ALA A 286 -21.05 15.73 3.91
C ALA A 286 -19.88 16.27 3.06
N ALA A 287 -20.17 17.11 2.06
CA ALA A 287 -19.15 17.71 1.21
C ALA A 287 -18.25 18.68 1.99
N ILE A 288 -18.83 19.56 2.82
CA ILE A 288 -18.06 20.49 3.67
C ILE A 288 -17.19 19.72 4.67
N THR A 289 -17.74 18.67 5.30
CA THR A 289 -17.00 17.78 6.20
C THR A 289 -15.82 17.13 5.47
N GLY A 290 -16.03 16.62 4.26
CA GLY A 290 -14.98 16.00 3.44
C GLY A 290 -13.90 16.98 2.99
N TYR A 291 -14.28 18.17 2.55
CA TYR A 291 -13.34 19.20 2.09
C TYR A 291 -12.51 19.79 3.24
N ALA A 292 -13.09 19.99 4.43
CA ALA A 292 -12.35 20.39 5.63
C ALA A 292 -11.24 19.40 5.99
N ARG A 293 -11.49 18.09 5.80
CA ARG A 293 -10.47 17.04 5.97
C ARG A 293 -9.38 17.15 4.91
N ILE A 294 -9.74 17.31 3.63
CA ILE A 294 -8.76 17.50 2.53
C ILE A 294 -7.87 18.74 2.75
N VAL A 295 -8.43 19.85 3.26
CA VAL A 295 -7.68 21.08 3.56
C VAL A 295 -6.58 20.81 4.60
N LEU A 296 -6.94 20.22 5.75
CA LEU A 296 -5.98 19.93 6.82
C LEU A 296 -4.99 18.82 6.41
N SER A 297 -5.47 17.75 5.74
CA SER A 297 -4.61 16.66 5.27
C SER A 297 -3.55 17.09 4.25
N ARG A 298 -3.70 18.23 3.57
CA ARG A 298 -2.69 18.79 2.65
C ARG A 298 -1.59 19.58 3.38
N SER A 299 -1.71 19.81 4.68
CA SER A 299 -0.81 20.70 5.43
C SER A 299 0.52 20.03 5.77
N PRO A 300 1.68 20.62 5.38
CA PRO A 300 2.98 20.10 5.74
C PRO A 300 3.26 20.35 7.24
N TYR A 301 3.43 19.28 7.98
CA TYR A 301 3.87 19.28 9.39
C TYR A 301 5.12 18.39 9.52
N PRO A 302 5.93 18.56 10.58
CA PRO A 302 7.03 17.65 10.91
C PRO A 302 6.57 16.19 11.04
N GLU A 303 7.50 15.25 10.87
CA GLU A 303 7.21 13.81 10.75
C GLU A 303 6.44 13.21 11.95
N ALA A 304 6.65 13.75 13.15
CA ALA A 304 5.94 13.38 14.37
C ALA A 304 4.40 13.58 14.29
N PHE A 305 3.90 14.46 13.42
CA PHE A 305 2.47 14.81 13.37
C PHE A 305 1.69 13.83 12.49
N SER A 306 1.17 12.76 13.11
CA SER A 306 0.12 11.92 12.54
C SER A 306 -1.18 12.74 12.38
N GLN A 307 -1.68 12.87 11.14
CA GLN A 307 -2.83 13.73 10.84
C GLN A 307 -4.17 13.00 11.01
N THR A 308 -4.31 12.29 12.12
CA THR A 308 -5.52 11.59 12.52
C THR A 308 -6.55 12.63 12.96
N LEU A 309 -7.57 12.87 12.13
CA LEU A 309 -8.57 13.91 12.40
C LEU A 309 -10.00 13.49 12.00
N ALA A 310 -10.96 13.94 12.80
CA ALA A 310 -12.38 13.85 12.51
C ALA A 310 -12.95 15.25 12.27
N ALA A 311 -13.94 15.34 11.37
CA ALA A 311 -14.65 16.57 11.08
C ALA A 311 -16.16 16.31 11.05
N HIS A 312 -16.96 17.33 11.39
CA HIS A 312 -18.40 17.29 11.26
C HIS A 312 -18.98 18.70 11.08
N TYR A 313 -19.74 18.92 10.01
CA TYR A 313 -20.43 20.19 9.77
C TYR A 313 -21.90 20.14 10.17
N VAL A 314 -22.34 21.06 11.02
CA VAL A 314 -23.72 21.21 11.48
C VAL A 314 -24.37 22.37 10.74
N GLU A 315 -25.12 22.04 9.68
CA GLU A 315 -25.58 23.03 8.71
C GLU A 315 -26.48 24.12 9.31
N ASN A 316 -27.40 23.77 10.22
CA ASN A 316 -28.33 24.71 10.86
C ASN A 316 -27.63 25.84 11.63
N HIS A 317 -26.41 25.59 12.12
CA HIS A 317 -25.60 26.57 12.83
C HIS A 317 -24.43 27.09 11.98
N LYS A 318 -24.28 26.60 10.75
CA LYS A 318 -23.14 26.83 9.84
C LYS A 318 -21.79 26.62 10.56
N LEU A 319 -21.75 25.66 11.47
CA LEU A 319 -20.67 25.36 12.41
C LEU A 319 -19.88 24.13 11.95
N LEU A 320 -18.56 24.25 11.86
CA LEU A 320 -17.66 23.13 11.59
C LEU A 320 -16.97 22.69 12.89
N ALA A 321 -17.14 21.44 13.29
CA ALA A 321 -16.49 20.85 14.44
C ALA A 321 -15.34 19.94 13.99
N ILE A 322 -14.14 20.15 14.53
CA ILE A 322 -12.92 19.41 14.21
C ILE A 322 -12.32 18.82 15.50
N GLY A 323 -11.96 17.54 15.46
CA GLY A 323 -11.05 16.94 16.42
C GLY A 323 -9.79 16.47 15.70
N TYR A 324 -8.62 16.82 16.21
CA TYR A 324 -7.34 16.65 15.52
C TYR A 324 -6.29 16.11 16.49
N ASP A 325 -5.56 15.03 16.13
CA ASP A 325 -4.48 14.52 16.97
C ASP A 325 -3.17 15.29 16.79
N VAL A 326 -2.45 15.46 17.90
CA VAL A 326 -1.11 16.02 17.97
C VAL A 326 -0.17 15.03 18.67
N PRO A 327 1.13 14.98 18.28
CA PRO A 327 2.12 14.15 18.94
C PRO A 327 2.31 14.57 20.40
N THR A 328 2.71 13.63 21.26
CA THR A 328 3.19 13.94 22.61
C THR A 328 4.52 14.70 22.56
N LEU A 329 4.93 15.32 23.69
CA LEU A 329 6.17 16.09 23.77
C LEU A 329 7.41 15.27 23.33
N ASP A 330 7.51 14.00 23.75
CA ASP A 330 8.67 13.15 23.41
C ASP A 330 8.67 12.65 21.96
N ALA A 331 7.52 12.60 21.31
CA ALA A 331 7.44 12.37 19.86
C ALA A 331 7.74 13.65 19.06
N ALA A 332 7.36 14.82 19.60
CA ALA A 332 7.45 16.10 18.90
C ALA A 332 8.80 16.81 19.03
N VAL A 333 9.40 16.82 20.23
CA VAL A 333 10.54 17.68 20.58
C VAL A 333 11.77 16.82 20.94
N PRO A 334 12.93 17.00 20.27
CA PRO A 334 14.15 16.28 20.61
C PRO A 334 14.53 16.35 22.10
N VAL A 335 15.16 15.28 22.61
CA VAL A 335 15.62 15.20 24.01
C VAL A 335 16.86 16.07 24.25
N ALA A 336 17.73 16.20 23.25
CA ALA A 336 18.96 16.99 23.29
C ALA A 336 19.02 17.94 22.10
N PHE A 337 19.48 19.18 22.32
CA PHE A 337 19.67 20.19 21.25
C PHE A 337 21.16 20.43 20.95
N ASP A 338 22.05 20.01 21.84
CA ASP A 338 23.50 20.12 21.72
C ASP A 338 24.13 18.75 21.95
N TYR A 339 25.18 18.45 21.18
CA TYR A 339 25.85 17.15 21.19
C TYR A 339 27.36 17.36 21.23
N HIS A 340 28.06 16.51 21.98
CA HIS A 340 29.50 16.62 22.22
C HIS A 340 30.19 15.26 22.04
N TYR A 341 31.43 15.25 21.55
CA TYR A 341 32.23 14.04 21.45
C TYR A 341 33.06 13.82 22.72
N HIS A 342 32.76 12.73 23.43
CA HIS A 342 33.46 12.35 24.66
C HIS A 342 34.63 11.40 24.32
N ALA A 343 35.78 11.98 23.98
CA ALA A 343 36.97 11.23 23.53
C ALA A 343 37.39 10.09 24.47
N ALA A 344 37.25 10.26 25.80
CA ALA A 344 37.55 9.21 26.79
C ALA A 344 36.59 8.00 26.75
N GLN A 345 35.43 8.12 26.09
CA GLN A 345 34.44 7.05 25.91
C GLN A 345 34.24 6.65 24.44
N GLY A 346 34.91 7.31 23.49
CA GLY A 346 34.82 7.02 22.06
C GLY A 346 33.45 7.27 21.42
N ARG A 347 32.54 8.00 22.07
CA ARG A 347 31.15 8.21 21.62
C ARG A 347 30.74 9.69 21.60
N VAL A 348 29.79 9.99 20.72
CA VAL A 348 29.02 11.25 20.75
C VAL A 348 27.89 11.11 21.75
N GLU A 349 27.63 12.15 22.54
CA GLU A 349 26.56 12.20 23.53
C GLU A 349 25.76 13.49 23.36
N GLY A 350 24.43 13.39 23.41
CA GLY A 350 23.55 14.55 23.47
C GLY A 350 23.47 15.08 24.90
N VAL A 351 23.60 16.40 25.07
CA VAL A 351 23.30 17.10 26.33
C VAL A 351 21.79 17.31 26.38
N PRO A 352 21.05 16.70 27.34
CA PRO A 352 19.60 16.84 27.39
C PRO A 352 19.19 18.31 27.57
N ALA A 353 18.25 18.75 26.75
CA ALA A 353 17.58 20.04 26.94
C ALA A 353 16.70 19.95 28.20
N SER A 354 16.71 20.99 29.04
CA SER A 354 15.90 21.00 30.26
C SER A 354 14.41 20.92 29.94
N ASP A 355 13.66 20.20 30.77
CA ASP A 355 12.24 19.92 30.54
C ASP A 355 11.42 21.20 30.32
N ALA A 356 11.71 22.26 31.08
CA ALA A 356 11.07 23.57 30.92
C ALA A 356 11.28 24.21 29.53
N VAL A 357 12.41 23.94 28.86
CA VAL A 357 12.65 24.39 27.48
C VAL A 357 11.89 23.52 26.48
N ARG A 358 11.93 22.19 26.64
CA ARG A 358 11.16 21.26 25.78
C ARG A 358 9.65 21.54 25.87
N ALA A 359 9.15 21.74 27.08
CA ALA A 359 7.77 22.13 27.38
C ALA A 359 7.39 23.46 26.71
N LYS A 360 8.24 24.50 26.79
CA LYS A 360 8.00 25.78 26.12
C LYS A 360 7.88 25.63 24.61
N VAL A 361 8.78 24.86 23.97
CA VAL A 361 8.73 24.58 22.52
C VAL A 361 7.43 23.85 22.15
N TYR A 362 7.08 22.79 22.88
CA TYR A 362 5.87 22.00 22.65
C TYR A 362 4.59 22.84 22.82
N ALA A 363 4.49 23.62 23.89
CA ALA A 363 3.35 24.49 24.16
C ALA A 363 3.21 25.63 23.13
N ASN A 364 4.32 26.14 22.58
CA ASN A 364 4.29 27.09 21.45
C ASN A 364 3.79 26.40 20.16
N ALA A 365 4.34 25.24 19.82
CA ALA A 365 3.96 24.47 18.64
C ALA A 365 2.45 24.10 18.64
N LEU A 366 1.90 23.71 19.79
CA LEU A 366 0.47 23.43 19.97
C LEU A 366 -0.38 24.68 19.66
N ARG A 367 -0.02 25.85 20.20
CA ARG A 367 -0.75 27.11 19.96
C ARG A 367 -0.71 27.52 18.50
N GLN A 368 0.47 27.43 17.87
CA GLN A 368 0.63 27.71 16.44
C GLN A 368 -0.16 26.74 15.55
N LEU A 369 -0.21 25.45 15.90
CA LEU A 369 -1.00 24.46 15.18
C LEU A 369 -2.49 24.81 15.20
N VAL A 370 -3.05 25.20 16.35
CA VAL A 370 -4.47 25.58 16.46
C VAL A 370 -4.79 26.80 15.59
N LEU A 371 -4.01 27.88 15.71
CA LEU A 371 -4.20 29.10 14.89
C LEU A 371 -4.04 28.83 13.40
N ARG A 372 -3.06 27.99 13.03
CA ARG A 372 -2.83 27.57 11.65
C ARG A 372 -4.02 26.78 11.10
N SER A 373 -4.51 25.78 11.83
CA SER A 373 -5.65 24.97 11.39
C SER A 373 -6.92 25.80 11.21
N LEU A 374 -7.16 26.78 12.09
CA LEU A 374 -8.23 27.76 11.91
C LEU A 374 -8.02 28.63 10.65
N HIS A 375 -6.81 29.16 10.45
CA HIS A 375 -6.47 29.96 9.26
C HIS A 375 -6.65 29.17 7.96
N GLU A 376 -6.19 27.92 7.92
CA GLU A 376 -6.28 27.02 6.78
C GLU A 376 -7.74 26.70 6.41
N LEU A 377 -8.59 26.45 7.41
CA LEU A 377 -10.02 26.20 7.21
C LEU A 377 -10.82 27.47 6.85
N PHE A 378 -10.55 28.60 7.50
CA PHE A 378 -11.27 29.85 7.21
C PHE A 378 -10.89 30.43 5.84
N SER A 379 -9.64 30.31 5.40
CA SER A 379 -9.15 30.90 4.14
C SER A 379 -9.50 30.11 2.88
N ALA A 380 -10.10 28.92 3.00
CA ALA A 380 -10.46 28.10 1.85
C ALA A 380 -11.84 28.49 1.28
N ASP A 381 -11.90 29.01 0.05
CA ASP A 381 -13.12 29.54 -0.59
C ASP A 381 -14.34 28.58 -0.61
N PRO A 382 -14.20 27.24 -0.76
CA PRO A 382 -15.33 26.32 -0.66
C PRO A 382 -15.92 26.22 0.76
N LEU A 383 -15.15 26.59 1.80
CA LEU A 383 -15.60 26.64 3.20
C LEU A 383 -16.12 28.03 3.61
N ARG A 384 -16.27 28.99 2.69
CA ARG A 384 -16.72 30.37 3.00
C ARG A 384 -18.05 30.45 3.79
N GLN A 385 -18.92 29.45 3.66
CA GLN A 385 -20.19 29.35 4.40
C GLN A 385 -20.08 28.72 5.80
N VAL A 386 -18.87 28.37 6.24
CA VAL A 386 -18.58 28.03 7.64
C VAL A 386 -18.49 29.35 8.40
N ASN A 387 -19.45 29.62 9.27
CA ASN A 387 -19.52 30.86 10.05
C ASN A 387 -18.70 30.78 11.34
N ALA A 388 -18.52 29.58 11.88
CA ALA A 388 -17.72 29.34 13.08
C ALA A 388 -17.07 27.94 13.03
N ILE A 389 -15.97 27.78 13.77
CA ILE A 389 -15.23 26.53 13.91
C ILE A 389 -15.06 26.21 15.40
N VAL A 390 -15.44 24.99 15.81
CA VAL A 390 -14.89 24.36 17.02
C VAL A 390 -13.68 23.52 16.60
N PHE A 391 -12.52 23.77 17.19
CA PHE A 391 -11.32 22.97 16.98
C PHE A 391 -10.79 22.44 18.30
N ASN A 392 -10.68 21.11 18.41
CA ASN A 392 -10.15 20.40 19.57
C ASN A 392 -8.85 19.68 19.18
N ALA A 393 -7.73 20.02 19.82
CA ALA A 393 -6.47 19.30 19.72
C ALA A 393 -6.40 18.22 20.81
N TYR A 394 -6.12 16.98 20.41
CA TYR A 394 -6.01 15.83 21.28
C TYR A 394 -4.61 15.23 21.22
N ALA A 395 -4.07 14.77 22.35
CA ALA A 395 -2.90 13.88 22.38
C ALA A 395 -3.31 12.53 22.97
N SER A 396 -2.59 11.47 22.61
CA SER A 396 -2.87 10.10 23.09
C SER A 396 -1.63 9.54 23.79
N ASP A 397 -1.83 9.00 24.99
CA ASP A 397 -0.85 8.17 25.71
C ASP A 397 -1.46 6.77 25.93
N GLY A 398 -0.91 5.78 25.23
CA GLY A 398 -1.53 4.46 25.08
C GLY A 398 -2.99 4.56 24.63
N ASP A 399 -3.89 3.97 25.40
CA ASP A 399 -5.34 3.99 25.15
C ASP A 399 -6.04 5.30 25.61
N THR A 400 -5.33 6.20 26.29
CA THR A 400 -5.94 7.41 26.89
C THR A 400 -5.74 8.63 26.00
N ARG A 401 -6.84 9.19 25.51
CA ARG A 401 -6.85 10.39 24.65
C ARG A 401 -7.31 11.63 25.41
N VAL A 402 -6.47 12.66 25.47
CA VAL A 402 -6.66 13.88 26.27
C VAL A 402 -6.76 15.10 25.37
N CYS A 403 -7.74 15.99 25.63
CA CYS A 403 -7.83 17.28 24.94
C CYS A 403 -6.85 18.28 25.55
N LEU A 404 -5.90 18.80 24.75
CA LEU A 404 -4.89 19.77 25.20
C LEU A 404 -5.20 21.21 24.79
N ALA A 405 -6.01 21.41 23.74
CA ALA A 405 -6.54 22.71 23.38
C ALA A 405 -7.95 22.60 22.79
N SER A 406 -8.82 23.56 23.08
CA SER A 406 -10.17 23.65 22.51
C SER A 406 -10.58 25.12 22.32
N VAL A 407 -10.99 25.47 21.11
CA VAL A 407 -11.39 26.84 20.74
C VAL A 407 -12.70 26.81 19.96
N HIS A 408 -13.54 27.83 20.17
CA HIS A 408 -14.70 28.12 19.32
C HIS A 408 -14.52 29.53 18.75
N ALA A 409 -14.10 29.61 17.49
CA ALA A 409 -13.86 30.88 16.81
C ALA A 409 -14.99 31.16 15.80
N ALA A 410 -15.59 32.36 15.84
CA ALA A 410 -16.38 32.84 14.72
C ALA A 410 -15.47 33.39 13.62
N ARG A 411 -15.90 33.30 12.36
CA ARG A 411 -15.17 33.79 11.19
C ARG A 411 -14.86 35.28 11.28
N ALA A 412 -15.78 36.08 11.83
CA ALA A 412 -15.60 37.52 11.98
C ALA A 412 -14.51 37.85 13.01
N ASP A 413 -14.59 37.25 14.20
CA ASP A 413 -13.64 37.45 15.30
C ASP A 413 -12.23 37.00 14.90
N PHE A 414 -12.13 35.86 14.22
CA PHE A 414 -10.86 35.35 13.70
C PHE A 414 -10.27 36.24 12.59
N ALA A 415 -11.11 36.80 11.72
CA ALA A 415 -10.67 37.71 10.66
C ALA A 415 -10.23 39.11 11.17
N ALA A 416 -10.48 39.44 12.45
CA ALA A 416 -9.96 40.63 13.09
C ALA A 416 -8.53 40.46 13.64
N LEU A 417 -7.96 39.24 13.61
CA LEU A 417 -6.61 38.96 14.13
C LEU A 417 -5.51 39.19 13.08
N THR A 418 -4.50 39.96 13.43
CA THR A 418 -3.28 40.14 12.62
C THR A 418 -2.30 38.97 12.85
N LEU A 419 -2.60 37.78 12.33
CA LEU A 419 -1.84 36.54 12.61
C LEU A 419 -0.36 36.55 12.19
N ALA A 420 0.07 37.51 11.36
CA ALA A 420 1.46 37.67 10.97
C ALA A 420 2.33 38.37 12.04
N GLU A 421 1.72 38.91 13.08
CA GLU A 421 2.33 39.69 14.16
C GLU A 421 1.75 39.26 15.53
N GLY A 422 2.38 39.64 16.64
CA GLY A 422 1.91 39.29 18.00
C GLY A 422 2.16 37.83 18.44
N ASP A 423 1.78 37.48 19.67
CA ASP A 423 2.05 36.15 20.24
C ASP A 423 0.88 35.15 20.04
N PRO A 424 1.15 33.88 19.68
CA PRO A 424 0.11 32.85 19.53
C PRO A 424 -0.78 32.61 20.77
N ALA A 425 -0.30 32.84 21.99
CA ALA A 425 -1.13 32.73 23.20
C ALA A 425 -2.09 33.92 23.35
N GLU A 426 -1.67 35.14 22.97
CA GLU A 426 -2.52 36.33 23.02
C GLU A 426 -3.67 36.23 22.00
N HIS A 427 -3.38 35.80 20.76
CA HIS A 427 -4.40 35.54 19.74
C HIS A 427 -5.43 34.47 20.19
N LEU A 428 -4.96 33.40 20.83
CA LEU A 428 -5.84 32.35 21.35
C LEU A 428 -6.66 32.83 22.56
N ALA A 429 -6.09 33.65 23.44
CA ALA A 429 -6.81 34.26 24.55
C ALA A 429 -7.91 35.22 24.06
N ALA A 430 -7.65 36.00 23.00
CA ALA A 430 -8.65 36.87 22.36
C ALA A 430 -9.84 36.08 21.77
N LEU A 431 -9.60 34.86 21.28
CA LEU A 431 -10.64 33.92 20.83
C LEU A 431 -11.34 33.14 21.97
N GLY A 432 -11.00 33.41 23.24
CA GLY A 432 -11.51 32.66 24.39
C GLY A 432 -11.12 31.18 24.40
N ALA A 433 -10.01 30.82 23.75
CA ALA A 433 -9.55 29.44 23.65
C ALA A 433 -9.12 28.88 25.01
N ARG A 434 -9.45 27.61 25.26
CA ARG A 434 -8.97 26.84 26.39
C ARG A 434 -7.71 26.09 25.93
N VAL A 435 -6.55 26.44 26.47
CA VAL A 435 -5.29 25.76 26.20
C VAL A 435 -4.74 25.23 27.53
N SER A 436 -4.23 24.01 27.52
CA SER A 436 -3.59 23.39 28.67
C SER A 436 -2.46 24.27 29.23
N ALA A 437 -2.33 24.33 30.56
CA ALA A 437 -1.25 25.08 31.20
C ALA A 437 0.07 24.28 31.10
N CYS A 438 0.00 22.98 31.39
CA CYS A 438 1.10 22.02 31.26
C CYS A 438 0.78 20.93 30.20
N PRO A 439 0.75 21.25 28.89
CA PRO A 439 0.43 20.28 27.84
C PRO A 439 1.42 19.11 27.79
N GLU A 440 2.67 19.31 28.21
CA GLU A 440 3.70 18.28 28.37
C GLU A 440 3.35 17.22 29.42
N ALA A 441 2.58 17.58 30.44
CA ALA A 441 2.07 16.69 31.48
C ALA A 441 0.70 16.08 31.11
N LEU A 442 0.25 16.30 29.87
CA LEU A 442 -1.08 15.96 29.36
C LEU A 442 -2.22 16.47 30.25
N GLU A 443 -2.08 17.68 30.80
CA GLU A 443 -3.14 18.31 31.60
C GLU A 443 -4.36 18.63 30.72
N ALA A 444 -5.51 18.04 31.07
CA ALA A 444 -6.72 18.06 30.24
C ALA A 444 -7.49 19.40 30.31
N VAL A 445 -7.88 19.94 29.16
CA VAL A 445 -8.89 21.01 29.09
C VAL A 445 -10.27 20.46 28.71
N ALA A 446 -11.33 21.02 29.29
CA ALA A 446 -12.70 20.70 28.91
C ALA A 446 -13.00 21.23 27.49
N PRO A 447 -13.42 20.39 26.52
CA PRO A 447 -13.79 20.87 25.19
C PRO A 447 -14.93 21.90 25.21
N VAL A 448 -14.91 22.87 24.28
CA VAL A 448 -16.00 23.85 24.12
C VAL A 448 -17.25 23.18 23.54
N ALA A 449 -17.07 22.22 22.63
CA ALA A 449 -18.07 21.22 22.27
C ALA A 449 -17.40 19.86 22.05
N GLY A 450 -18.13 18.78 22.28
CA GLY A 450 -17.66 17.42 22.00
C GLY A 450 -17.70 17.11 20.49
N VAL A 451 -16.66 16.42 20.00
CA VAL A 451 -16.61 15.88 18.63
C VAL A 451 -16.63 14.36 18.71
N ASP A 452 -17.45 13.71 17.89
CA ASP A 452 -17.53 12.25 17.81
C ASP A 452 -16.30 11.70 17.06
N MET A 453 -15.33 11.21 17.83
CA MET A 453 -14.08 10.67 17.32
C MET A 453 -14.17 9.18 16.91
N THR A 454 -15.37 8.58 16.87
CA THR A 454 -15.54 7.21 16.37
C THR A 454 -15.45 7.11 14.84
N LYS A 455 -15.51 8.25 14.13
CA LYS A 455 -15.45 8.36 12.66
C LYS A 455 -14.06 8.82 12.18
N VAL A 456 -13.02 8.21 12.74
CA VAL A 456 -11.63 8.41 12.35
C VAL A 456 -11.27 7.54 11.14
N VAL A 457 -10.42 8.05 10.26
CA VAL A 457 -9.82 7.31 9.14
C VAL A 457 -8.33 7.13 9.39
N THR A 458 -7.80 5.95 9.08
CA THR A 458 -6.41 5.56 9.39
C THR A 458 -5.59 5.29 8.12
N ASP A 459 -4.27 5.13 8.29
CA ASP A 459 -3.34 4.81 7.20
C ASP A 459 -3.36 3.35 6.74
N ALA A 460 -3.87 2.43 7.56
CA ALA A 460 -3.73 0.99 7.35
C ALA A 460 -4.59 0.45 6.20
N ASP A 461 -5.70 1.10 5.88
CA ASP A 461 -6.77 0.58 5.02
C ASP A 461 -6.46 0.61 3.50
N VAL A 462 -5.19 0.79 3.09
CA VAL A 462 -4.84 1.29 1.74
C VAL A 462 -3.67 0.55 1.09
N ALA A 463 -3.94 -0.67 0.60
CA ALA A 463 -3.08 -1.39 -0.34
C ALA A 463 -3.89 -1.88 -1.55
N VAL A 464 -3.52 -1.45 -2.76
CA VAL A 464 -4.15 -1.87 -4.03
C VAL A 464 -3.09 -2.46 -4.94
N ASP A 465 -3.24 -3.73 -5.31
CA ASP A 465 -2.39 -4.36 -6.33
C ASP A 465 -2.74 -3.81 -7.72
N ARG A 466 -1.72 -3.37 -8.48
CA ARG A 466 -1.85 -2.70 -9.79
C ARG A 466 -1.48 -3.61 -10.98
N ARG A 467 -1.33 -4.93 -10.75
CA ARG A 467 -0.98 -5.93 -11.78
C ARG A 467 -2.09 -6.18 -12.82
N PHE A 468 -1.70 -6.70 -13.99
CA PHE A 468 -2.62 -7.06 -15.07
C PHE A 468 -3.47 -8.29 -14.70
N ASN A 469 -4.72 -8.06 -14.32
CA ASN A 469 -5.57 -9.10 -13.75
C ASN A 469 -6.36 -9.88 -14.81
N LEU A 470 -6.01 -11.15 -15.04
CA LEU A 470 -6.70 -12.06 -15.96
C LEU A 470 -8.19 -12.20 -15.67
N MET A 471 -8.60 -12.10 -14.40
CA MET A 471 -10.00 -12.23 -14.00
C MET A 471 -10.88 -11.05 -14.45
N THR A 472 -10.27 -9.91 -14.83
CA THR A 472 -10.99 -8.71 -15.30
C THR A 472 -11.23 -8.66 -16.81
N LEU A 473 -10.71 -9.63 -17.57
CA LEU A 473 -10.81 -9.64 -19.03
C LEU A 473 -12.23 -9.97 -19.55
N THR A 474 -12.57 -9.53 -20.75
CA THR A 474 -13.72 -10.11 -21.47
C THR A 474 -13.38 -11.53 -21.93
N ASP A 475 -14.37 -12.40 -22.15
CA ASP A 475 -14.09 -13.78 -22.58
C ASP A 475 -13.37 -13.84 -23.92
N LYS A 476 -13.63 -12.88 -24.82
CA LYS A 476 -12.87 -12.70 -26.06
C LYS A 476 -11.39 -12.40 -25.78
N ASP A 477 -11.12 -11.42 -24.90
CA ASP A 477 -9.75 -11.03 -24.56
C ASP A 477 -9.00 -12.17 -23.86
N PHE A 478 -9.66 -12.89 -22.94
CA PHE A 478 -9.12 -14.07 -22.25
C PHE A 478 -8.81 -15.20 -23.24
N THR A 479 -9.76 -15.56 -24.11
CA THR A 479 -9.57 -16.55 -25.19
C THR A 479 -8.38 -16.19 -26.07
N GLN A 480 -8.22 -14.90 -26.41
CA GLN A 480 -7.15 -14.41 -27.25
C GLN A 480 -5.78 -14.43 -26.53
N VAL A 481 -5.69 -14.04 -25.26
CA VAL A 481 -4.45 -14.14 -24.46
C VAL A 481 -4.04 -15.60 -24.30
N MET A 482 -4.97 -16.51 -24.00
CA MET A 482 -4.69 -17.94 -23.89
C MET A 482 -4.25 -18.55 -25.24
N PHE A 483 -4.89 -18.18 -26.36
CA PHE A 483 -4.46 -18.63 -27.69
C PHE A 483 -3.03 -18.18 -28.05
N HIS A 484 -2.67 -16.92 -27.77
CA HIS A 484 -1.31 -16.43 -28.02
C HIS A 484 -0.28 -17.06 -27.07
N LEU A 485 -0.65 -17.37 -25.83
CA LEU A 485 0.20 -18.07 -24.87
C LEU A 485 0.50 -19.52 -25.28
N LEU A 486 -0.52 -20.28 -25.71
CA LEU A 486 -0.34 -21.63 -26.25
C LEU A 486 0.62 -21.60 -27.45
N ARG A 487 0.42 -20.64 -28.35
CA ARG A 487 1.25 -20.45 -29.54
C ARG A 487 2.71 -20.08 -29.21
N SER A 488 2.99 -19.32 -28.14
CA SER A 488 4.37 -19.02 -27.72
C SER A 488 5.09 -20.23 -27.10
N HIS A 489 4.35 -21.22 -26.60
CA HIS A 489 4.91 -22.52 -26.19
C HIS A 489 5.06 -23.52 -27.35
N GLY A 490 4.91 -23.09 -28.60
CA GLY A 490 5.17 -23.89 -29.80
C GLY A 490 4.03 -24.80 -30.24
N PHE A 491 2.87 -24.76 -29.57
CA PHE A 491 1.69 -25.51 -29.99
C PHE A 491 1.02 -24.86 -31.20
N GLU A 492 0.66 -25.66 -32.20
CA GLU A 492 -0.11 -25.22 -33.37
C GLU A 492 -1.56 -25.71 -33.32
N GLY A 493 -2.49 -25.01 -33.96
CA GLY A 493 -3.89 -25.43 -34.02
C GLY A 493 -4.90 -24.30 -34.29
N PRO A 494 -6.19 -24.65 -34.45
CA PRO A 494 -7.31 -23.70 -34.43
C PRO A 494 -7.36 -22.88 -33.14
N PRO A 495 -8.07 -21.73 -33.14
CA PRO A 495 -8.30 -20.97 -31.92
C PRO A 495 -9.11 -21.77 -30.89
N LEU A 496 -8.96 -21.37 -29.62
CA LEU A 496 -9.80 -21.85 -28.51
C LEU A 496 -11.28 -21.53 -28.76
N LEU A 497 -12.15 -22.51 -28.55
CA LEU A 497 -13.60 -22.41 -28.69
C LEU A 497 -14.29 -22.68 -27.35
N PRO A 498 -15.49 -22.16 -27.08
CA PRO A 498 -16.29 -22.56 -25.92
C PRO A 498 -16.57 -24.07 -25.91
N GLY A 499 -16.40 -24.70 -24.75
CA GLY A 499 -16.69 -26.12 -24.53
C GLY A 499 -18.10 -26.38 -23.96
N GLU A 500 -18.37 -27.62 -23.57
CA GLU A 500 -19.68 -28.05 -23.02
C GLU A 500 -19.99 -27.47 -21.62
N GLN A 501 -18.97 -27.02 -20.88
CA GLN A 501 -19.10 -26.46 -19.53
C GLN A 501 -18.93 -24.93 -19.56
N ALA A 502 -19.73 -24.21 -18.76
CA ALA A 502 -19.62 -22.76 -18.64
C ALA A 502 -18.23 -22.35 -18.12
N GLY A 503 -17.59 -21.38 -18.76
CA GLY A 503 -16.22 -20.96 -18.44
C GLY A 503 -15.12 -21.90 -18.97
N MET A 504 -15.47 -23.03 -19.62
CA MET A 504 -14.49 -23.89 -20.29
C MET A 504 -14.26 -23.45 -21.74
N LEU A 505 -12.98 -23.33 -22.13
CA LEU A 505 -12.54 -23.29 -23.52
C LEU A 505 -11.83 -24.61 -23.86
N THR A 506 -11.98 -25.06 -25.11
CA THR A 506 -11.32 -26.25 -25.65
C THR A 506 -10.66 -25.96 -27.01
N CYS A 507 -9.52 -26.59 -27.26
CA CYS A 507 -9.03 -26.81 -28.62
C CYS A 507 -8.24 -28.12 -28.74
N ARG A 508 -8.24 -28.67 -29.95
CA ARG A 508 -7.23 -29.63 -30.40
C ARG A 508 -6.05 -28.85 -30.94
N ALA A 509 -4.92 -28.91 -30.25
CA ALA A 509 -3.64 -28.44 -30.71
C ALA A 509 -2.79 -29.61 -31.24
N TRP A 510 -1.66 -29.30 -31.87
CA TRP A 510 -0.65 -30.21 -32.34
C TRP A 510 0.72 -29.69 -31.92
N ASP A 511 1.55 -30.59 -31.40
CA ASP A 511 2.93 -30.32 -31.02
C ASP A 511 3.86 -30.74 -32.17
N PRO A 512 4.62 -29.82 -32.78
CA PRO A 512 5.41 -30.08 -34.00
C PRO A 512 6.74 -30.82 -33.75
N HIS A 513 7.10 -31.15 -32.51
CA HIS A 513 8.40 -31.76 -32.21
C HIS A 513 8.52 -33.20 -32.78
N PRO A 514 9.47 -33.52 -33.69
CA PRO A 514 9.45 -34.77 -34.49
C PRO A 514 9.61 -36.11 -33.74
N ILE A 515 9.76 -36.10 -32.41
CA ILE A 515 10.04 -37.30 -31.58
C ILE A 515 9.04 -37.44 -30.43
N PHE A 516 8.56 -36.34 -29.86
CA PHE A 516 7.65 -36.31 -28.70
C PHE A 516 6.32 -35.58 -28.97
N GLY A 517 6.20 -34.94 -30.14
CA GLY A 517 5.01 -34.22 -30.57
C GLY A 517 3.88 -35.13 -31.07
N GLY A 518 2.78 -34.51 -31.50
CA GLY A 518 1.53 -35.19 -31.80
C GLY A 518 0.32 -34.37 -31.39
N ASP A 519 -0.88 -34.96 -31.48
CA ASP A 519 -2.12 -34.29 -31.06
C ASP A 519 -2.15 -34.03 -29.56
N VAL A 520 -2.58 -32.82 -29.19
CA VAL A 520 -2.73 -32.34 -27.82
C VAL A 520 -4.15 -31.82 -27.59
N VAL A 521 -4.87 -32.36 -26.60
CA VAL A 521 -6.17 -31.80 -26.17
C VAL A 521 -5.92 -30.75 -25.10
N VAL A 522 -6.43 -29.54 -25.29
CA VAL A 522 -6.21 -28.40 -24.37
C VAL A 522 -7.54 -27.91 -23.83
N HIS A 523 -7.74 -27.99 -22.51
CA HIS A 523 -8.91 -27.45 -21.82
C HIS A 523 -8.49 -26.33 -20.86
N VAL A 524 -9.14 -25.18 -20.97
CA VAL A 524 -8.88 -23.98 -20.15
C VAL A 524 -10.15 -23.63 -19.38
N TYR A 525 -10.06 -23.63 -18.06
CA TYR A 525 -11.16 -23.29 -17.15
C TYR A 525 -10.94 -21.89 -16.57
N ARG A 526 -11.89 -20.99 -16.83
CA ARG A 526 -11.97 -19.68 -16.21
C ARG A 526 -13.05 -19.71 -15.11
N ASP A 527 -12.63 -19.93 -13.87
CA ASP A 527 -13.52 -19.87 -12.71
C ASP A 527 -13.40 -18.51 -12.02
N MET A 528 -14.55 -17.90 -11.70
CA MET A 528 -14.69 -16.56 -11.11
C MET A 528 -14.93 -16.60 -9.59
N HIS A 529 -14.94 -17.78 -8.95
CA HIS A 529 -15.15 -17.92 -7.50
C HIS A 529 -13.82 -17.96 -6.70
N HIS A 530 -13.77 -17.22 -5.60
CA HIS A 530 -12.65 -17.31 -4.66
C HIS A 530 -12.56 -18.71 -4.05
N GLY A 531 -11.37 -19.33 -4.15
CA GLY A 531 -11.14 -20.69 -3.62
C GLY A 531 -11.62 -21.82 -4.53
N ALA A 532 -12.06 -21.53 -5.76
CA ALA A 532 -12.38 -22.56 -6.75
C ALA A 532 -11.21 -23.52 -6.99
N ARG A 533 -11.51 -24.81 -6.90
CA ARG A 533 -10.59 -25.92 -7.20
C ARG A 533 -11.17 -26.76 -8.32
N LEU A 534 -10.38 -27.03 -9.36
CA LEU A 534 -10.80 -27.90 -10.44
C LEU A 534 -10.73 -29.36 -9.99
N GLU A 535 -11.87 -30.07 -10.04
CA GLU A 535 -12.01 -31.45 -9.56
C GLU A 535 -11.40 -32.51 -10.49
N ILE A 536 -11.18 -33.72 -9.94
CA ILE A 536 -10.75 -34.93 -10.68
C ILE A 536 -11.72 -35.29 -11.84
N ALA A 537 -12.97 -34.86 -11.79
CA ALA A 537 -13.94 -35.02 -12.87
C ALA A 537 -13.42 -34.44 -14.21
N ALA A 538 -12.86 -33.23 -14.20
CA ALA A 538 -12.33 -32.58 -15.41
C ALA A 538 -11.13 -33.35 -16.01
N ALA A 539 -10.24 -33.85 -15.15
CA ALA A 539 -9.11 -34.67 -15.58
C ALA A 539 -9.53 -36.03 -16.15
N ARG A 540 -10.63 -36.61 -15.66
CA ARG A 540 -11.23 -37.83 -16.23
C ARG A 540 -11.86 -37.59 -17.60
N THR A 541 -12.55 -36.46 -17.80
CA THR A 541 -13.10 -36.05 -19.11
C THR A 541 -11.98 -35.85 -20.13
N MET A 542 -10.94 -35.10 -19.77
CA MET A 542 -9.72 -34.92 -20.58
C MET A 542 -9.12 -36.27 -21.01
N LEU A 543 -8.96 -37.22 -20.08
CA LEU A 543 -8.42 -38.55 -20.40
C LEU A 543 -9.29 -39.33 -21.39
N ALA A 544 -10.63 -39.27 -21.25
CA ALA A 544 -11.55 -39.96 -22.14
C ALA A 544 -11.48 -39.41 -23.58
N GLU A 545 -11.35 -38.09 -23.73
CA GLU A 545 -11.16 -37.46 -25.04
C GLU A 545 -9.79 -37.76 -25.65
N MET A 546 -8.71 -37.71 -24.85
CA MET A 546 -7.38 -38.13 -25.29
C MET A 546 -7.39 -39.57 -25.83
N GLN A 547 -8.07 -40.49 -25.14
CA GLN A 547 -8.22 -41.89 -25.58
C GLN A 547 -9.06 -42.01 -26.86
N LYS A 548 -10.15 -41.24 -26.98
CA LYS A 548 -11.05 -41.22 -28.15
C LYS A 548 -10.40 -40.64 -29.41
N ILE A 549 -9.48 -39.68 -29.25
CA ILE A 549 -8.78 -38.98 -30.34
C ILE A 549 -7.42 -39.62 -30.66
N GLY A 550 -6.82 -40.36 -29.72
CA GLY A 550 -5.45 -40.89 -29.84
C GLY A 550 -4.37 -39.87 -29.47
N ALA A 551 -4.69 -38.87 -28.65
CA ALA A 551 -3.79 -37.75 -28.32
C ALA A 551 -2.53 -38.21 -27.57
N ALA A 552 -1.41 -37.55 -27.85
CA ALA A 552 -0.11 -37.81 -27.24
C ALA A 552 -0.01 -37.22 -25.82
N ARG A 553 -0.61 -36.05 -25.60
CA ARG A 553 -0.61 -35.28 -24.35
C ARG A 553 -1.99 -34.61 -24.16
N GLY A 554 -2.38 -34.38 -22.91
CA GLY A 554 -3.47 -33.47 -22.54
C GLY A 554 -2.92 -32.31 -21.74
N MET A 555 -3.53 -31.13 -21.83
CA MET A 555 -3.15 -29.96 -21.05
C MET A 555 -4.39 -29.31 -20.43
N LEU A 556 -4.39 -29.26 -19.10
CA LEU A 556 -5.50 -28.80 -18.29
C LEU A 556 -5.09 -27.52 -17.57
N ILE A 557 -5.72 -26.41 -17.93
CA ILE A 557 -5.37 -25.06 -17.50
C ILE A 557 -6.51 -24.50 -16.65
N THR A 558 -6.20 -23.83 -15.54
CA THR A 558 -7.18 -23.15 -14.68
C THR A 558 -6.68 -21.81 -14.19
N THR A 559 -7.57 -20.82 -14.05
CA THR A 559 -7.27 -19.57 -13.35
C THR A 559 -7.17 -19.73 -11.82
N GLY A 560 -7.76 -20.80 -11.28
CA GLY A 560 -7.75 -21.14 -9.85
C GLY A 560 -6.65 -22.13 -9.47
N ALA A 561 -7.01 -23.07 -8.59
CA ALA A 561 -6.17 -24.19 -8.18
C ALA A 561 -6.74 -25.54 -8.67
N PHE A 562 -5.97 -26.62 -8.50
CA PHE A 562 -6.46 -27.99 -8.63
C PHE A 562 -6.86 -28.54 -7.26
N ASP A 563 -7.75 -29.55 -7.23
CA ASP A 563 -8.12 -30.22 -5.99
C ASP A 563 -7.19 -31.39 -5.62
N ASP A 564 -7.22 -31.78 -4.34
CA ASP A 564 -6.35 -32.80 -3.78
C ASP A 564 -6.56 -34.16 -4.49
N GLY A 565 -5.50 -34.66 -5.13
CA GLY A 565 -5.52 -35.90 -5.93
C GLY A 565 -5.61 -35.71 -7.46
N VAL A 566 -5.87 -34.49 -7.97
CA VAL A 566 -5.80 -34.22 -9.42
C VAL A 566 -4.38 -34.36 -9.96
N GLU A 567 -3.39 -33.88 -9.20
CA GLU A 567 -1.96 -33.98 -9.57
C GLU A 567 -1.47 -35.43 -9.61
N GLU A 568 -1.90 -36.26 -8.66
CA GLU A 568 -1.62 -37.70 -8.65
C GLU A 568 -2.32 -38.41 -9.81
N PHE A 569 -3.56 -38.03 -10.14
CA PHE A 569 -4.25 -38.57 -11.31
C PHE A 569 -3.53 -38.20 -12.62
N ALA A 570 -3.02 -36.97 -12.76
CA ALA A 570 -2.39 -36.48 -13.98
C ALA A 570 -0.98 -37.07 -14.22
N ARG A 571 -0.19 -37.24 -13.15
CA ARG A 571 1.22 -37.68 -13.16
C ARG A 571 1.49 -38.89 -14.05
N ASP A 572 0.68 -39.94 -13.91
CA ASP A 572 0.86 -41.21 -14.62
C ASP A 572 0.15 -41.26 -15.99
N ARG A 573 -0.50 -40.16 -16.41
CA ARG A 573 -1.51 -40.17 -17.49
C ARG A 573 -1.23 -39.22 -18.65
N ARG A 574 -0.05 -38.59 -18.69
CA ARG A 574 0.37 -37.60 -19.73
C ARG A 574 -0.57 -36.39 -19.81
N ILE A 575 -1.08 -35.96 -18.66
CA ILE A 575 -1.86 -34.73 -18.51
C ILE A 575 -0.98 -33.70 -17.81
N GLU A 576 -0.85 -32.52 -18.42
CA GLU A 576 -0.10 -31.38 -17.88
C GLU A 576 -1.05 -30.39 -17.18
N LEU A 577 -0.61 -29.83 -16.05
CA LEU A 577 -1.43 -29.05 -15.13
C LEU A 577 -0.91 -27.61 -14.96
N LEU A 578 -1.66 -26.63 -15.48
CA LEU A 578 -1.31 -25.21 -15.39
C LEU A 578 -2.32 -24.45 -14.51
N ALA A 579 -1.96 -24.21 -13.26
CA ALA A 579 -2.75 -23.43 -12.31
C ALA A 579 -2.55 -21.91 -12.52
N GLY A 580 -3.36 -21.08 -11.84
CA GLY A 580 -3.31 -19.63 -12.01
C GLY A 580 -1.94 -18.99 -11.73
N HIS A 581 -1.16 -19.57 -10.81
CA HIS A 581 0.21 -19.11 -10.53
C HIS A 581 1.22 -19.50 -11.63
N HIS A 582 1.05 -20.65 -12.31
CA HIS A 582 1.79 -20.98 -13.52
C HIS A 582 1.47 -19.98 -14.64
N LEU A 583 0.19 -19.61 -14.81
CA LEU A 583 -0.21 -18.60 -15.80
C LEU A 583 0.43 -17.22 -15.57
N VAL A 584 0.51 -16.75 -14.33
CA VAL A 584 1.21 -15.51 -13.98
C VAL A 584 2.70 -15.59 -14.31
N PHE A 585 3.36 -16.71 -14.00
CA PHE A 585 4.77 -16.94 -14.34
C PHE A 585 5.01 -16.92 -15.86
N LEU A 586 4.22 -17.69 -16.62
CA LEU A 586 4.39 -17.80 -18.08
C LEU A 586 4.09 -16.48 -18.82
N LEU A 587 3.18 -15.64 -18.32
CA LEU A 587 2.94 -14.30 -18.88
C LEU A 587 4.09 -13.32 -18.58
N LYS A 588 4.71 -13.43 -17.40
CA LYS A 588 5.90 -12.66 -17.03
C LYS A 588 7.10 -13.05 -17.89
N GLU A 589 7.27 -14.34 -18.16
CA GLU A 589 8.39 -14.88 -18.97
C GLU A 589 8.22 -14.63 -20.49
N ASN A 590 7.04 -14.90 -21.06
CA ASN A 590 6.82 -14.79 -22.51
C ASN A 590 6.44 -13.38 -23.00
N ALA A 591 5.93 -12.50 -22.14
CA ALA A 591 5.45 -11.18 -22.54
C ALA A 591 5.96 -10.02 -21.68
N GLY A 592 6.67 -10.29 -20.57
CA GLY A 592 7.08 -9.26 -19.62
C GLY A 592 5.93 -8.69 -18.77
N VAL A 593 4.75 -9.33 -18.80
CA VAL A 593 3.54 -8.80 -18.17
C VAL A 593 3.45 -9.29 -16.73
N ASP A 594 3.58 -8.36 -15.76
CA ASP A 594 3.28 -8.63 -14.36
C ASP A 594 1.77 -8.79 -14.15
N ALA A 595 1.32 -10.05 -14.22
CA ALA A 595 -0.07 -10.45 -14.18
C ALA A 595 -0.57 -10.83 -12.78
N SER A 596 -1.89 -10.98 -12.63
CA SER A 596 -2.56 -11.49 -11.43
C SER A 596 -3.80 -12.32 -11.81
N VAL A 597 -4.23 -13.19 -10.89
CA VAL A 597 -5.43 -14.05 -11.00
C VAL A 597 -6.41 -13.86 -9.83
N VAL A 598 -6.25 -12.78 -9.05
CA VAL A 598 -7.14 -12.47 -7.92
C VAL A 598 -8.51 -12.04 -8.46
N VAL A 599 -9.59 -12.71 -8.05
CA VAL A 599 -10.95 -12.24 -8.36
C VAL A 599 -11.19 -10.88 -7.67
N PRO A 600 -11.65 -9.83 -8.38
CA PRO A 600 -11.99 -8.56 -7.75
C PRO A 600 -13.29 -8.66 -6.95
N GLU A 601 -13.34 -8.01 -5.79
CA GLU A 601 -14.50 -7.98 -4.88
C GLU A 601 -15.80 -7.52 -5.58
N ALA A 602 -15.70 -6.60 -6.55
CA ALA A 602 -16.83 -6.11 -7.36
C ALA A 602 -17.37 -7.13 -8.40
N LEU A 603 -16.71 -8.27 -8.58
CA LEU A 603 -17.14 -9.39 -9.46
C LEU A 603 -17.50 -10.66 -8.65
N ALA A 604 -17.28 -10.67 -7.34
CA ALA A 604 -17.70 -11.78 -6.49
C ALA A 604 -19.24 -11.80 -6.40
N PRO A 605 -19.91 -12.94 -6.70
CA PRO A 605 -21.33 -13.07 -6.42
C PRO A 605 -21.53 -12.98 -4.90
N ALA A 606 -22.53 -12.18 -4.47
CA ALA A 606 -22.77 -11.92 -3.06
C ALA A 606 -22.92 -13.23 -2.28
N ALA A 607 -22.03 -13.46 -1.32
CA ALA A 607 -22.01 -14.68 -0.52
C ALA A 607 -23.31 -14.80 0.28
N VAL A 608 -24.16 -15.75 -0.11
CA VAL A 608 -25.36 -16.11 0.66
C VAL A 608 -24.89 -16.78 1.95
N PRO A 609 -25.18 -16.23 3.14
CA PRO A 609 -24.81 -16.86 4.40
C PRO A 609 -25.60 -18.17 4.58
N LEU A 610 -24.89 -19.22 4.99
CA LEU A 610 -25.44 -20.52 5.41
C LEU A 610 -25.88 -20.48 6.88
#